data_AF-A0AAD8EJT9-F1
#
_entry.id   AF-A0AAD8EJT9-F1
#
_cell.length_a   1.000
_cell.length_b   1.000
_cell.length_c   1.000
_cell.angle_alpha   90.00
_cell.angle_beta   90.00
_cell.angle_gamma   90.00
#
_symmetry.space_group_name_H-M   'P 1'
#
loop_
_entity.id
_entity.type
_entity.pdbx_description
1 polymer ?
#
loop_
_entity_poly.entity_id
_entity_poly.type
_entity_poly.pdbx_seq_one_letter_code
_entity_poly.pdbx_strand_id
1 'polypeptide(L)'
;MRIDMQMKKERRDFPVREPFATIAHSDFWVNNMLFKYDESNSHMDKEKSCPTGIKFVDFQVTAYASPVKDLIFLLFSSSEDGLLDKYYDYFLNLYHKEFIRILAKMGCDIEPFTYKHFLNEVNICGPEEFAHILFMLNPFVQIHQT
;
A
#
# COMPACT_ATOMS: atom_id res chain seq x y z
N MET A 1 8.97 24.31 35.71
CA MET A 1 9.32 24.88 34.39
C MET A 1 9.36 23.71 33.41
N ARG A 2 8.22 23.37 32.79
CA ARG A 2 8.15 22.31 31.80
C ARG A 2 8.65 22.88 30.49
N ILE A 3 9.72 22.31 29.97
CA ILE A 3 10.17 22.58 28.60
C ILE A 3 9.29 21.67 27.74
N ASP A 4 8.22 22.24 27.21
CA ASP A 4 7.44 21.60 26.17
C ASP A 4 8.31 21.54 24.92
N MET A 5 8.99 20.40 24.73
CA MET A 5 9.66 20.04 23.48
C MET A 5 8.57 19.81 22.43
N GLN A 6 8.06 20.91 21.89
CA GLN A 6 7.21 20.90 20.71
C GLN A 6 8.12 20.61 19.52
N MET A 7 8.41 19.32 19.32
CA MET A 7 8.88 18.80 18.04
C MET A 7 7.78 19.14 17.03
N LYS A 8 7.89 20.29 16.37
CA LYS A 8 7.28 20.47 15.05
C LYS A 8 7.90 19.38 14.19
N LYS A 9 7.20 18.25 14.06
CA LYS A 9 7.43 17.30 12.99
C LYS A 9 7.01 18.06 11.74
N GLU A 10 7.92 18.87 11.21
CA GLU A 10 7.88 19.24 9.79
C GLU A 10 7.89 17.90 9.08
N ARG A 11 6.68 17.38 8.78
CA ARG A 11 6.53 16.27 7.87
C ARG A 11 7.25 16.77 6.63
N ARG A 12 8.24 16.01 6.15
CA ARG A 12 8.78 16.23 4.81
C ARG A 12 7.66 15.86 3.85
N ASP A 13 6.68 16.74 3.74
CA ASP A 13 5.55 16.59 2.83
C ASP A 13 6.15 16.86 1.46
N PHE A 14 6.55 15.79 0.78
CA PHE A 14 6.70 15.87 -0.66
C PHE A 14 5.36 16.33 -1.21
N PRO A 15 5.34 17.35 -2.09
CA PRO A 15 4.10 17.87 -2.60
C PRO A 15 3.36 16.74 -3.30
N VAL A 16 2.13 16.50 -2.86
CA VAL A 16 1.22 15.53 -3.48
C VAL A 16 1.00 15.97 -4.94
N ARG A 17 1.13 15.03 -5.88
CA ARG A 17 1.13 15.32 -7.31
C ARG A 17 -0.13 14.78 -7.97
N GLU A 18 -0.90 15.69 -8.55
CA GLU A 18 -1.97 15.33 -9.46
C GLU A 18 -1.40 14.80 -10.79
N PRO A 19 -2.11 13.88 -11.48
CA PRO A 19 -3.48 13.43 -11.21
C PRO A 19 -3.56 12.19 -10.30
N PHE A 20 -2.43 11.67 -9.81
CA PHE A 20 -2.40 10.43 -9.02
C PHE A 20 -2.72 10.66 -7.54
N ALA A 21 -3.13 11.86 -7.13
CA ALA A 21 -3.40 12.14 -5.74
C ALA A 21 -4.73 11.50 -5.28
N THR A 22 -4.70 10.76 -4.19
CA THR A 22 -5.89 10.11 -3.61
C THR A 22 -5.74 9.95 -2.10
N ILE A 23 -6.78 9.43 -1.45
CA ILE A 23 -6.72 8.99 -0.06
C ILE A 23 -6.01 7.64 -0.03
N ALA A 24 -4.77 7.63 0.46
CA ALA A 24 -3.95 6.44 0.63
C ALA A 24 -3.98 5.98 2.10
N HIS A 25 -4.07 4.67 2.31
CA HIS A 25 -4.10 4.05 3.64
C HIS A 25 -2.85 4.37 4.46
N SER A 26 -1.68 4.43 3.79
CA SER A 26 -0.35 4.74 4.35
C SER A 26 0.20 3.72 5.36
N ASP A 27 -0.47 2.58 5.53
CA ASP A 27 -0.04 1.45 6.35
C ASP A 27 -0.62 0.13 5.78
N PHE A 28 -0.42 -0.06 4.48
CA PHE A 28 -1.18 -1.03 3.68
C PHE A 28 -0.47 -2.38 3.56
N TRP A 29 -0.22 -3.04 4.69
CA TRP A 29 0.29 -4.42 4.76
C TRP A 29 -0.81 -5.44 5.10
N VAL A 30 -0.51 -6.73 4.93
CA VAL A 30 -1.45 -7.85 5.17
C VAL A 30 -2.02 -7.89 6.59
N ASN A 31 -1.30 -7.38 7.59
CA ASN A 31 -1.76 -7.32 8.98
C ASN A 31 -3.00 -6.43 9.17
N ASN A 32 -3.17 -5.44 8.30
CA ASN A 32 -4.33 -4.53 8.28
C ASN A 32 -5.44 -5.03 7.32
N MET A 33 -5.42 -6.32 6.97
CA MET A 33 -6.41 -6.97 6.11
C MET A 33 -7.11 -8.12 6.83
N LEU A 34 -8.43 -8.06 6.90
CA LEU A 34 -9.27 -9.13 7.41
C LEU A 34 -9.79 -9.98 6.24
N PHE A 35 -9.43 -11.26 6.25
CA PHE A 35 -9.85 -12.23 5.24
C PHE A 35 -11.04 -13.06 5.74
N LYS A 36 -12.08 -13.18 4.92
CA LYS A 36 -13.20 -14.09 5.15
C LYS A 36 -12.93 -15.41 4.42
N TYR A 37 -13.06 -16.52 5.12
CA TYR A 37 -12.99 -17.87 4.54
C TYR A 37 -14.37 -18.53 4.63
N ASP A 38 -14.67 -19.42 3.68
CA ASP A 38 -15.91 -20.20 3.74
C ASP A 38 -15.80 -21.28 4.83
N GLU A 39 -16.84 -21.39 5.65
CA GLU A 39 -16.94 -22.37 6.73
C GLU A 39 -16.99 -23.81 6.19
N SER A 40 -17.45 -24.01 4.96
CA SER A 40 -17.42 -25.33 4.28
C SER A 40 -16.01 -25.91 4.15
N ASN A 41 -14.99 -25.04 4.19
CA ASN A 41 -13.58 -25.42 4.12
C ASN A 41 -12.92 -25.55 5.51
N SER A 42 -13.69 -25.60 6.61
CA SER A 42 -13.16 -25.67 7.98
C SER A 42 -12.27 -26.89 8.25
N HIS A 43 -12.39 -27.94 7.43
CA HIS A 43 -11.59 -29.16 7.50
C HIS A 43 -10.36 -29.15 6.58
N MET A 44 -10.26 -28.18 5.67
CA MET A 44 -9.06 -27.98 4.85
C MET A 44 -8.02 -27.21 5.67
N ASP A 45 -6.74 -27.48 5.42
CA ASP A 45 -5.66 -26.66 5.96
C ASP A 45 -5.95 -25.19 5.60
N LYS A 46 -5.93 -24.27 6.58
CA LYS A 46 -6.21 -22.85 6.34
C LYS A 46 -5.33 -22.27 5.23
N GLU A 47 -4.10 -22.75 5.12
CA GLU A 47 -3.14 -22.42 4.05
C GLU A 47 -3.61 -22.82 2.64
N LYS A 48 -4.52 -23.81 2.53
CA LYS A 48 -5.09 -24.27 1.25
C LYS A 48 -6.47 -23.67 0.98
N SER A 49 -7.04 -22.95 1.94
CA SER A 49 -8.36 -22.34 1.79
C SER A 49 -8.24 -20.98 1.09
N CYS A 50 -9.00 -20.79 0.01
CA CYS A 50 -9.03 -19.52 -0.71
C CYS A 50 -9.96 -18.53 0.00
N PRO A 51 -9.53 -17.28 0.30
CA PRO A 51 -10.40 -16.29 0.91
C PRO A 51 -11.54 -15.89 -0.05
N THR A 52 -12.75 -15.77 0.50
CA THR A 52 -13.98 -15.38 -0.22
C THR A 52 -14.32 -13.90 -0.08
N GLY A 53 -13.63 -13.19 0.79
CA GLY A 53 -13.81 -11.75 0.98
C GLY A 53 -12.64 -11.12 1.73
N ILE A 54 -12.51 -9.81 1.58
CA ILE A 54 -11.48 -9.01 2.22
C ILE A 54 -12.08 -7.71 2.74
N LYS A 55 -11.61 -7.25 3.90
CA LYS A 55 -11.87 -5.90 4.44
C LYS A 55 -10.56 -5.30 4.96
N PHE A 56 -10.31 -4.06 4.59
CA PHE A 56 -9.19 -3.28 5.13
C PHE A 56 -9.61 -2.62 6.45
N VAL A 57 -8.68 -2.56 7.40
CA VAL A 57 -8.88 -1.97 8.73
C VAL A 57 -7.71 -1.06 9.08
N ASP A 58 -7.84 -0.31 10.16
CA ASP A 58 -6.79 0.55 10.72
C ASP A 58 -6.36 1.75 9.85
N PHE A 59 -7.30 2.68 9.67
CA PHE A 59 -7.12 3.92 8.89
C PHE A 59 -6.48 5.08 9.68
N GLN A 60 -5.77 4.80 10.78
CA GLN A 60 -5.31 5.83 11.73
C GLN A 60 -4.25 6.80 11.16
N VAL A 61 -3.53 6.39 10.12
CA VAL A 61 -2.49 7.20 9.45
C VAL A 61 -2.81 7.56 8.00
N THR A 62 -4.06 7.37 7.56
CA THR A 62 -4.50 7.69 6.20
C THR A 62 -4.13 9.13 5.81
N ALA A 63 -3.64 9.29 4.59
CA ALA A 63 -3.13 10.56 4.09
C ALA A 63 -3.53 10.80 2.64
N TYR A 64 -3.59 12.07 2.26
CA TYR A 64 -3.70 12.44 0.85
C TYR A 64 -2.34 12.28 0.20
N ALA A 65 -2.20 11.31 -0.70
CA ALA A 65 -0.93 10.89 -1.28
C ALA A 65 -1.15 10.09 -2.58
N SER A 66 -0.05 9.59 -3.15
CA SER A 66 -0.12 8.70 -4.32
C SER A 66 -0.57 7.29 -3.92
N PRO A 67 -1.47 6.62 -4.67
CA PRO A 67 -1.87 5.23 -4.41
C PRO A 67 -0.70 4.25 -4.58
N VAL A 68 0.33 4.67 -5.31
CA VAL A 68 1.59 3.94 -5.46
C VAL A 68 2.24 3.67 -4.09
N LYS A 69 2.06 4.56 -3.10
CA LYS A 69 2.63 4.35 -1.77
C LYS A 69 2.11 3.06 -1.13
N ASP A 70 0.79 2.90 -1.10
CA ASP A 70 0.14 1.69 -0.60
C ASP A 70 0.53 0.44 -1.41
N LEU A 71 0.64 0.57 -2.75
CA LEU A 71 1.03 -0.54 -3.61
C LEU A 71 2.45 -1.04 -3.30
N ILE A 72 3.43 -0.14 -3.28
CA ILE A 72 4.82 -0.49 -3.01
C ILE A 72 4.97 -1.01 -1.58
N PHE A 73 4.32 -0.36 -0.61
CA PHE A 73 4.31 -0.82 0.76
C PHE A 73 3.78 -2.25 0.87
N LEU A 74 2.62 -2.56 0.27
CA LEU A 74 2.05 -3.90 0.26
C LEU A 74 2.99 -4.93 -0.36
N LEU A 75 3.47 -4.66 -1.58
CA LEU A 75 4.30 -5.61 -2.32
C LEU A 75 5.55 -5.98 -1.53
N PHE A 76 6.28 -5.00 -1.00
CA PHE A 76 7.56 -5.26 -0.34
C PHE A 76 7.44 -5.67 1.13
N SER A 77 6.33 -5.38 1.82
CA SER A 77 6.13 -5.77 3.22
C SER A 77 5.43 -7.12 3.39
N SER A 78 4.66 -7.56 2.39
CA SER A 78 3.68 -8.64 2.54
C SER A 78 3.75 -9.73 1.47
N SER A 79 4.73 -9.67 0.55
CA SER A 79 4.97 -10.74 -0.42
C SER A 79 5.89 -11.81 0.16
N GLU A 80 5.73 -13.05 -0.32
CA GLU A 80 6.68 -14.13 -0.07
C GLU A 80 8.05 -13.83 -0.70
N ASP A 81 9.10 -14.35 -0.06
CA ASP A 81 10.48 -14.23 -0.55
C ASP A 81 10.62 -14.74 -1.99
N GLY A 82 11.26 -13.95 -2.85
CA GLY A 82 11.49 -14.28 -4.26
C GLY A 82 10.29 -14.13 -5.19
N LEU A 83 9.09 -13.83 -4.67
CA LEU A 83 7.90 -13.61 -5.50
C LEU A 83 8.06 -12.39 -6.42
N LEU A 84 8.54 -11.28 -5.86
CA LEU A 84 8.71 -10.02 -6.60
C LEU A 84 9.82 -10.11 -7.64
N ASP A 85 10.87 -10.89 -7.40
CA ASP A 85 11.94 -11.09 -8.39
C ASP A 85 11.40 -11.63 -9.73
N LYS A 86 10.30 -12.39 -9.67
CA LYS A 86 9.66 -13.01 -10.84
C LYS A 86 8.45 -12.25 -11.36
N TYR A 87 7.71 -11.56 -10.48
CA TYR A 87 6.37 -11.05 -10.80
C TYR A 87 6.17 -9.55 -10.51
N TYR A 88 7.21 -8.80 -10.16
CA TYR A 88 7.09 -7.37 -9.85
C TYR A 88 6.39 -6.58 -10.98
N ASP A 89 6.89 -6.69 -12.21
CA ASP A 89 6.30 -5.99 -13.37
C ASP A 89 4.86 -6.46 -13.65
N TYR A 90 4.57 -7.73 -13.40
CA TYR A 90 3.22 -8.27 -13.54
C TYR A 90 2.26 -7.62 -12.54
N PHE A 91 2.65 -7.47 -11.27
CA PHE A 91 1.81 -6.82 -10.26
C PHE A 91 1.60 -5.34 -10.55
N LEU A 92 2.63 -4.62 -11.01
CA LEU A 92 2.49 -3.22 -11.43
C LEU A 92 1.50 -3.09 -12.60
N ASN A 93 1.61 -3.96 -13.61
CA ASN A 93 0.69 -3.96 -14.74
C ASN A 93 -0.74 -4.32 -14.32
N LEU A 94 -0.90 -5.32 -13.46
CA LEU A 94 -2.21 -5.74 -12.93
C LEU A 94 -2.88 -4.61 -12.16
N TYR A 95 -2.14 -3.96 -11.26
CA TYR A 95 -2.64 -2.83 -10.49
C TYR A 95 -3.09 -1.69 -11.41
N HIS A 96 -2.23 -1.28 -12.36
CA HIS A 96 -2.54 -0.20 -13.29
C HIS A 96 -3.77 -0.52 -14.15
N LYS A 97 -3.88 -1.75 -14.66
CA LYS A 97 -5.02 -2.20 -15.45
C LYS A 97 -6.33 -2.10 -14.66
N GLU A 98 -6.35 -2.58 -13.42
CA GLU A 98 -7.53 -2.51 -12.56
C GLU A 98 -7.85 -1.07 -12.14
N PHE A 99 -6.84 -0.26 -11.87
CA PHE A 99 -6.98 1.17 -11.59
C PHE A 99 -7.70 1.90 -12.74
N ILE A 100 -7.24 1.72 -13.98
CA ILE A 100 -7.89 2.30 -15.16
C ILE A 100 -9.30 1.76 -15.36
N ARG A 101 -9.50 0.45 -15.17
CA ARG A 101 -10.83 -0.16 -15.30
C ARG A 101 -11.83 0.45 -14.30
N ILE A 102 -11.41 0.70 -13.07
CA ILE A 102 -12.24 1.32 -12.02
C ILE A 102 -12.51 2.79 -12.34
N LEU A 103 -11.49 3.58 -12.71
CA LEU A 103 -11.68 4.97 -13.10
C LEU A 103 -12.65 5.12 -14.27
N ALA A 104 -12.49 4.30 -15.32
CA ALA A 104 -13.41 4.29 -16.46
C ALA A 104 -14.84 3.91 -16.05
N LYS A 105 -14.99 2.90 -15.19
CA LYS A 105 -16.30 2.49 -14.64
C LYS A 105 -16.97 3.62 -13.83
N MET A 106 -16.19 4.47 -13.18
CA MET A 106 -16.67 5.62 -12.42
C MET A 106 -16.92 6.87 -13.28
N GLY A 107 -16.63 6.81 -14.59
CA GLY A 107 -16.79 7.95 -15.50
C GLY A 107 -15.68 9.00 -15.39
N CYS A 108 -14.54 8.65 -14.82
CA CYS A 108 -13.37 9.53 -14.75
C CYS A 108 -12.63 9.58 -16.10
N ASP A 109 -11.96 10.70 -16.38
CA ASP A 109 -11.02 10.79 -17.50
C ASP A 109 -9.79 9.93 -17.22
N ILE A 110 -9.50 8.99 -18.13
CA ILE A 110 -8.39 8.04 -18.01
C ILE A 110 -7.16 8.45 -18.80
N GLU A 111 -7.25 9.44 -19.70
CA GLU A 111 -6.14 9.86 -20.56
C GLU A 111 -4.87 10.23 -19.78
N PRO A 112 -4.95 10.95 -18.64
CA PRO A 112 -3.74 11.32 -17.89
C PRO A 112 -3.01 10.12 -17.27
N PHE A 113 -3.71 9.00 -17.07
CA PHE A 113 -3.25 7.86 -16.30
C PHE A 113 -2.59 6.77 -17.15
N THR A 114 -1.81 7.14 -18.17
CA THR A 114 -1.08 6.16 -18.99
C THR A 114 -0.14 5.30 -18.13
N TYR A 115 0.17 4.07 -18.59
CA TYR A 115 1.11 3.19 -17.87
C TYR A 115 2.48 3.84 -17.70
N LYS A 116 2.92 4.65 -18.68
CA LYS A 116 4.16 5.43 -18.59
C LYS A 116 4.13 6.45 -17.44
N HIS A 117 3.04 7.19 -17.29
CA HIS A 117 2.91 8.14 -16.18
C HIS A 117 2.81 7.43 -14.83
N PHE A 118 2.12 6.29 -14.78
CA PHE A 118 2.08 5.44 -13.59
C PHE A 118 3.48 4.94 -13.19
N LEU A 119 4.29 4.44 -14.14
CA LEU A 119 5.68 4.03 -13.85
C LEU A 119 6.57 5.19 -13.39
N ASN A 120 6.37 6.39 -13.96
CA ASN A 120 7.07 7.58 -13.46
C ASN A 120 6.71 7.85 -11.99
N GLU A 121 5.43 7.73 -11.63
CA GLU A 121 4.97 7.90 -10.26
C GLU A 121 5.55 6.82 -9.31
N VAL A 122 5.63 5.57 -9.76
CA VAL A 122 6.36 4.47 -9.07
C VAL A 122 7.80 4.86 -8.78
N ASN A 123 8.52 5.37 -9.78
CA ASN A 123 9.92 5.74 -9.63
C ASN A 123 10.13 6.92 -8.65
N ILE A 124 9.17 7.83 -8.58
CA ILE A 124 9.26 8.98 -7.66
C ILE A 124 8.94 8.55 -6.22
N CYS A 125 7.91 7.72 -6.01
CA CYS A 125 7.50 7.29 -4.67
C CYS A 125 8.35 6.16 -4.09
N GLY A 126 8.93 5.30 -4.94
CA GLY A 126 9.65 4.10 -4.54
C GLY A 126 10.75 4.31 -3.48
N PRO A 127 11.67 5.28 -3.66
CA PRO A 127 12.75 5.50 -2.69
C PRO A 127 12.26 5.91 -1.29
N GLU A 128 11.20 6.73 -1.22
CA GLU A 128 10.60 7.14 0.06
C GLU A 128 9.93 5.95 0.74
N GLU A 129 9.13 5.18 -0.01
CA GLU A 129 8.46 4.02 0.55
C GLU A 129 9.42 2.93 0.97
N PHE A 130 10.51 2.71 0.24
CA PHE A 130 11.51 1.75 0.65
C PHE A 130 12.13 2.11 2.00
N ALA A 131 12.43 3.40 2.24
CA ALA A 131 12.91 3.87 3.53
C ALA A 131 11.85 3.71 4.64
N HIS A 132 10.57 3.94 4.33
CA HIS A 132 9.45 3.72 5.23
C HIS A 132 9.30 2.24 5.61
N ILE A 133 9.34 1.33 4.63
CA ILE A 133 9.29 -0.12 4.84
C ILE A 133 10.43 -0.57 5.74
N LEU A 134 11.67 -0.14 5.47
CA LEU A 134 12.82 -0.49 6.32
C LEU A 134 12.66 -0.01 7.76
N PHE A 135 12.04 1.16 7.96
CA PHE A 135 11.72 1.66 9.30
C PHE A 135 10.67 0.78 9.99
N MET A 136 9.61 0.38 9.29
CA MET A 136 8.50 -0.41 9.84
C MET A 136 8.87 -1.90 10.08
N LEU A 137 9.75 -2.46 9.25
CA LEU A 137 10.28 -3.82 9.42
C LEU A 137 11.41 -3.91 10.44
N ASN A 138 11.86 -2.78 10.98
CA ASN A 138 12.87 -2.78 12.03
C ASN A 138 12.30 -3.45 13.30
N PRO A 139 12.88 -4.57 13.78
CA PRO A 139 12.34 -5.29 14.93
C PRO A 139 12.30 -4.42 16.20
N PHE A 140 13.17 -3.42 16.32
CA PHE A 140 13.15 -2.48 17.45
C PHE A 140 11.93 -1.56 17.43
N VAL A 141 11.37 -1.25 16.27
CA VAL A 141 10.15 -0.44 16.14
C VAL A 141 8.90 -1.27 16.49
N GLN A 142 8.86 -2.53 16.06
CA GLN A 142 7.71 -3.41 16.31
C GLN A 142 7.51 -3.75 17.80
N ILE A 143 8.60 -3.90 18.57
CA ILE A 143 8.54 -4.19 20.03
C ILE A 143 7.84 -3.07 20.82
N HIS A 144 7.82 -1.84 20.31
CA HIS A 144 7.20 -0.70 21.00
C HIS A 144 5.73 -0.49 20.61
N GLN A 145 5.17 -1.30 19.71
CA GLN A 145 3.76 -1.25 19.28
C GLN A 145 2.87 -2.35 19.89
N THR A 146 3.46 -3.31 20.60
CA THR A 146 2.79 -4.38 21.37
C THR A 146 2.74 -4.07 22.85
#